data_AF-A0A2X0Y3X3-F1
#
_entry.id   AF-A0A2X0Y3X3-F1
#
_cell.length_a   1.000
_cell.length_b   1.000
_cell.length_c   1.000
_cell.angle_alpha   90.00
_cell.angle_beta   90.00
_cell.angle_gamma   90.00
#
_symmetry.space_group_name_H-M   'P 1'
#
loop_
_entity.id
_entity.type
_entity.pdbx_description
1 polymer ?
#
loop_
_entity_poly.entity_id
_entity_poly.type
_entity_poly.pdbx_seq_one_letter_code
_entity_poly.pdbx_strand_id
1 'polypeptide(L)' 'MTEWPKGVAKPAIRALHAAGYTELKQLERVELSTLAHLHGMGPKALAAIEAALKESRELRE' A
#
# COMPACT_ATOMS: atom_id res chain seq x y z
N MET A 1 0.43 -13.41 -8.74
CA MET A 1 0.98 -13.00 -7.42
C MET A 1 0.88 -11.49 -7.40
N THR A 2 0.12 -10.90 -6.48
CA THR A 2 0.04 -9.45 -6.41
C THR A 2 1.27 -8.93 -5.71
N GLU A 3 2.15 -8.26 -6.48
CA GLU A 3 3.42 -7.76 -5.99
C GLU A 3 3.21 -6.45 -5.22
N TRP A 4 3.41 -6.52 -3.91
CA TRP A 4 3.49 -5.35 -3.05
C TRP A 4 4.92 -4.81 -3.02
N PRO A 5 5.12 -3.49 -2.88
CA PRO A 5 6.45 -2.89 -2.87
C PRO A 5 7.29 -3.41 -1.70
N LYS A 6 8.61 -3.45 -1.92
CA LYS A 6 9.57 -3.86 -0.90
C LYS A 6 9.43 -2.94 0.32
N GLY A 7 9.06 -3.51 1.46
CA GLY A 7 8.79 -2.76 2.69
C GLY A 7 7.39 -2.99 3.25
N VAL A 8 6.45 -3.47 2.42
CA VAL A 8 5.14 -3.93 2.88
C VAL A 8 5.30 -5.36 3.42
N ALA A 9 5.29 -5.50 4.73
CA ALA A 9 5.46 -6.79 5.40
C ALA A 9 4.20 -7.68 5.26
N LYS A 10 4.35 -8.99 5.49
CA LYS A 10 3.23 -9.95 5.43
C LYS A 10 1.99 -9.54 6.24
N PRO A 11 2.10 -8.99 7.48
CA PRO A 11 0.93 -8.52 8.22
C PRO A 11 0.20 -7.37 7.51
N ALA A 12 0.94 -6.42 6.94
CA ALA A 12 0.38 -5.32 6.15
C ALA A 12 -0.34 -5.85 4.90
N ILE A 13 0.28 -6.77 4.16
CA ILE A 13 -0.34 -7.42 2.99
C ILE A 13 -1.66 -8.10 3.35
N ARG A 14 -1.70 -8.84 4.47
CA ARG A 14 -2.91 -9.49 4.96
C ARG A 14 -4.01 -8.48 5.31
N ALA A 15 -3.64 -7.34 5.91
CA ALA A 15 -4.58 -6.29 6.26
C ALA A 15 -5.17 -5.62 5.02
N LEU A 16 -4.34 -5.37 3.98
CA LEU A 16 -4.80 -4.86 2.68
C LEU A 16 -5.79 -5.83 2.05
N HIS A 17 -5.43 -7.12 2.00
CA HIS A 17 -6.29 -8.17 1.45
C HIS A 17 -7.61 -8.28 2.21
N ALA A 18 -7.58 -8.20 3.55
CA ALA A 18 -8.78 -8.20 4.38
C ALA A 18 -9.65 -6.95 4.17
N ALA A 19 -9.05 -5.81 3.83
CA ALA A 19 -9.74 -4.58 3.45
C ALA A 19 -10.21 -4.56 1.98
N GLY A 20 -9.98 -5.64 1.21
CA GLY A 20 -10.38 -5.75 -0.20
C GLY A 20 -9.37 -5.16 -1.20
N TYR A 21 -8.22 -4.67 -0.72
CA TYR A 21 -7.13 -4.20 -1.56
C TYR A 21 -6.21 -5.36 -1.92
N THR A 22 -6.24 -5.74 -3.19
CA THR A 22 -5.40 -6.78 -3.73
C THR A 22 -4.15 -6.23 -4.39
N GLU A 23 -4.20 -5.03 -4.98
CA GLU A 23 -3.10 -4.42 -5.75
C GLU A 23 -2.85 -2.94 -5.40
N LEU A 24 -1.65 -2.44 -5.73
CA LEU A 24 -1.23 -1.06 -5.45
C LEU A 24 -2.13 -0.01 -6.12
N LYS A 25 -2.62 -0.28 -7.34
CA LYS A 25 -3.47 0.65 -8.11
C LYS A 25 -4.76 1.00 -7.38
N GLN A 26 -5.31 0.07 -6.59
CA GLN A 26 -6.52 0.34 -5.80
C GLN A 26 -6.27 1.36 -4.68
N LEU A 27 -5.01 1.60 -4.31
CA LEU A 27 -4.61 2.55 -3.27
C LEU A 27 -4.39 3.97 -3.81
N GLU A 28 -4.39 4.19 -5.13
CA GLU A 28 -4.17 5.51 -5.75
C GLU A 28 -5.17 6.59 -5.28
N ARG A 29 -6.37 6.17 -4.87
CA ARG A 29 -7.46 7.02 -4.40
C ARG A 29 -7.71 6.88 -2.89
N VAL A 30 -6.85 6.15 -2.19
CA VAL A 30 -7.01 5.88 -0.77
C VAL A 30 -6.03 6.74 0.01
N GLU A 31 -6.54 7.45 1.01
CA GLU A 31 -5.72 8.24 1.92
C GLU A 31 -4.78 7.32 2.74
N LEU A 32 -3.50 7.71 2.87
CA LEU A 32 -2.54 6.95 3.68
C LEU A 32 -2.98 6.83 5.15
N SER A 33 -3.70 7.82 5.66
CA SER A 33 -4.31 7.77 7.00
C SER A 33 -5.35 6.66 7.12
N THR A 34 -6.12 6.36 6.06
CA THR A 34 -7.05 5.22 6.05
C THR A 34 -6.30 3.90 6.14
N LEU A 35 -5.17 3.79 5.42
CA LEU A 35 -4.32 2.62 5.50
C LEU A 35 -3.68 2.49 6.89
N ALA A 36 -3.27 3.59 7.52
CA ALA A 36 -2.67 3.58 8.85
C ALA A 36 -3.60 2.98 9.94
N HIS A 37 -4.92 3.02 9.74
CA HIS A 37 -5.88 2.38 10.64
C HIS A 37 -5.97 0.86 10.48
N LEU A 38 -5.42 0.27 9.41
CA LEU A 38 -5.43 -1.17 9.21
C LEU A 38 -4.43 -1.86 10.14
N HIS A 39 -4.87 -2.93 10.80
CA HIS A 39 -4.03 -3.70 11.72
C HIS A 39 -2.81 -4.29 10.99
N GLY A 40 -1.61 -3.85 11.37
CA GLY A 40 -0.35 -4.28 10.73
C GLY A 40 0.25 -3.26 9.77
N MET A 41 -0.37 -2.08 9.60
CA MET A 41 0.20 -0.96 8.84
C MET A 41 1.17 -0.14 9.68
N GLY A 42 2.39 -0.66 9.81
CA GLY A 42 3.50 0.08 10.40
C GLY A 42 4.01 1.21 9.49
N PRO A 43 4.78 2.17 10.03
CA PRO A 43 5.30 3.32 9.29
C PRO A 43 6.13 2.92 8.05
N LYS A 44 6.86 1.80 8.13
CA LYS A 44 7.63 1.26 6.99
C LYS A 44 6.75 0.80 5.84
N ALA A 45 5.58 0.20 6.13
CA ALA A 45 4.65 -0.24 5.10
C ALA A 45 3.99 0.96 4.42
N LEU A 46 3.58 1.97 5.21
CA LEU A 46 2.98 3.21 4.71
C LEU A 46 3.97 3.97 3.80
N ALA A 47 5.22 4.15 4.24
CA ALA A 47 6.25 4.80 3.43
C ALA A 47 6.52 4.05 2.11
N ALA A 48 6.53 2.72 2.13
CA ALA A 48 6.72 1.91 0.92
C ALA A 48 5.54 2.04 -0.06
N ILE A 49 4.30 2.09 0.46
CA ILE A 49 3.10 2.29 -0.36
C ILE A 49 3.11 3.71 -0.96
N GLU A 50 3.39 4.73 -0.15
CA GLU A 50 3.47 6.12 -0.61
C GLU A 50 4.51 6.30 -1.72
N ALA A 51 5.73 5.78 -1.51
CA ALA A 51 6.79 5.85 -2.50
C ALA A 51 6.40 5.15 -3.81
N ALA A 52 5.81 3.96 -3.74
CA ALA A 52 5.38 3.22 -4.92
C ALA A 52 4.22 3.90 -5.65
N LEU A 53 3.27 4.51 -4.92
CA LEU A 53 2.19 5.30 -5.53
C LEU A 53 2.71 6.56 -6.22
N LYS A 54 3.71 7.21 -5.63
CA LYS A 54 4.38 8.37 -6.22
C LYS A 54 5.12 8.00 -7.50
N GLU A 55 5.97 6.97 -7.44
CA GLU A 55 6.69 6.44 -8.62
C GLU A 55 5.71 6.03 -9.73
N SER A 56 4.62 5.36 -9.36
CA SER A 56 3.59 4.95 -10.32
C SER A 56 2.87 6.13 -10.99
N ARG A 57 2.79 7.30 -10.34
CA ARG A 57 2.23 8.51 -10.92
C ARG A 57 3.23 9.19 -11.86
N GLU A 58 4.49 9.29 -11.44
CA GLU A 58 5.58 9.88 -12.23
C GLU A 58 5.80 9.12 -13.56
N LEU A 59 5.63 7.80 -13.58
CA LEU A 59 5.75 6.99 -14.80
C LEU A 59 4.61 7.18 -15.82
N ARG A 60 3.54 7.93 -15.47
CA ARG A 60 2.39 8.17 -16.36
C ARG A 60 2.41 9.57 -16.98
N GLU A 61 3.30 10.44 -16.54
CA GLU A 61 3.57 11.75 -17.14
C GLU A 61 4.67 11.64 -18.22
#